data_AF-A0A4P5R811-F1
#
_entry.id   AF-A0A4P5R811-F1
#
_cell.length_a   1.000
_cell.length_b   1.000
_cell.length_c   1.000
_cell.angle_alpha   90.00
_cell.angle_beta   90.00
_cell.angle_gamma   90.00
#
_symmetry.space_group_name_H-M   'P 1'
#
loop_
_entity.id
_entity.type
_entity.pdbx_description
1 polymer ?
#
loop_
_entity_poly.entity_id
_entity_poly.type
_entity_poly.pdbx_seq_one_letter_code
_entity_poly.pdbx_strand_id
1 'polypeptide(L)'
;MQLFDQAFIGDFLLRYLHILVGIAWIGLLYYFNLVQVPALAAYGDEGKARMITLDKVARRALWWFRWAAIATLGTGLLITGIVENYWSRSGDAHKYTISIGMTLGTLMAANVWMVIWKNQKVVLANAVNVIGGAAADPAAAGAGRKALLASRQNFIFSFSMLWFMVGPAHFYPAAFPNATSSNAMTLLIIALVLIAILQINALGLLGGTAATNKLLWPYESHKNAMITGGVLWLILWIASEVLLK
;
A
#
# COMPACT_ATOMS: atom_id res chain seq x y z
N MET A 1 13.65 4.05 35.51
CA MET A 1 12.42 3.26 35.27
C MET A 1 12.36 2.98 33.78
N GLN A 2 12.56 1.72 33.37
CA GLN A 2 12.71 1.32 31.95
C GLN A 2 11.48 1.62 31.08
N LEU A 3 10.30 1.87 31.67
CA LEU A 3 9.04 2.11 30.96
C LEU A 3 8.96 3.44 30.20
N PHE A 4 9.85 4.40 30.48
CA PHE A 4 9.78 5.75 29.90
C PHE A 4 11.10 6.26 29.34
N ASP A 5 12.14 5.43 29.27
CA ASP A 5 13.36 5.85 28.59
C ASP A 5 13.16 5.85 27.06
N GLN A 6 13.97 6.66 26.38
CA GLN A 6 13.88 6.85 24.93
C GLN A 6 14.14 5.55 24.15
N ALA A 7 14.91 4.62 24.70
CA ALA A 7 15.19 3.33 24.07
C ALA A 7 13.96 2.41 24.12
N PHE A 8 13.25 2.36 25.25
CA PHE A 8 12.00 1.60 25.37
C PHE A 8 10.88 2.22 24.54
N ILE A 9 10.65 3.53 24.68
CA ILE A 9 9.57 4.22 23.94
C ILE A 9 9.87 4.20 22.44
N GLY A 10 11.05 4.68 22.04
CA GLY A 10 11.42 4.88 20.64
C GLY A 10 11.74 3.57 19.93
N ASP A 11 12.63 2.76 20.52
CA ASP A 11 13.19 1.60 19.83
C ASP A 11 12.31 0.34 19.96
N PHE A 12 11.54 0.16 21.03
CA PHE A 12 10.64 -0.99 21.17
C PHE A 12 9.17 -0.67 20.96
N LEU A 13 8.59 0.22 21.79
CA LEU A 13 7.15 0.46 21.83
C LEU A 13 6.61 1.01 20.50
N LEU A 14 7.26 2.02 19.92
CA LEU A 14 6.82 2.55 18.62
C LEU A 14 6.91 1.54 17.50
N ARG A 15 7.95 0.67 17.48
CA ARG A 15 8.06 -0.41 16.50
C ARG A 15 6.95 -1.44 16.66
N TYR A 16 6.67 -1.84 17.91
CA TYR A 16 5.56 -2.73 18.21
C TYR A 16 4.23 -2.15 17.73
N LEU A 17 3.95 -0.88 18.06
CA LEU A 17 2.74 -0.20 17.61
C LEU A 17 2.68 -0.10 16.08
N HIS A 18 3.79 0.27 15.43
CA HIS A 18 3.90 0.36 13.98
C HIS A 18 3.56 -0.96 13.29
N ILE A 19 4.08 -2.08 13.82
CA ILE A 19 3.78 -3.42 13.33
C ILE A 19 2.29 -3.74 13.55
N LEU A 20 1.76 -3.48 14.74
CA LEU A 20 0.36 -3.77 15.07
C LEU A 20 -0.63 -3.05 14.13
N VAL A 21 -0.44 -1.74 13.92
CA VAL A 21 -1.30 -0.96 13.02
C VAL A 21 -1.02 -1.28 11.54
N GLY A 22 0.21 -1.64 11.21
CA GLY A 22 0.60 -2.13 9.89
C GLY A 22 -0.09 -3.44 9.51
N ILE A 23 -0.22 -4.37 10.46
CA ILE A 23 -1.00 -5.61 10.28
C ILE A 23 -2.46 -5.28 9.97
N ALA A 24 -3.08 -4.39 10.73
CA ALA A 24 -4.46 -3.98 10.46
C ALA A 24 -4.62 -3.35 9.07
N TRP A 25 -3.70 -2.46 8.69
CA TRP A 25 -3.73 -1.77 7.40
C TRP A 25 -3.56 -2.74 6.22
N ILE A 26 -2.46 -3.48 6.21
CA ILE A 26 -2.13 -4.39 5.11
C ILE A 26 -3.05 -5.61 5.11
N GLY A 27 -3.47 -6.11 6.26
CA GLY A 27 -4.48 -7.17 6.36
C GLY A 27 -5.80 -6.76 5.71
N LEU A 28 -6.29 -5.54 5.96
CA LEU A 28 -7.51 -5.04 5.30
C LEU A 28 -7.30 -4.80 3.80
N LEU A 29 -6.11 -4.36 3.37
CA LEU A 29 -5.77 -4.26 1.95
C LEU A 29 -5.91 -5.62 1.24
N TYR A 30 -5.39 -6.69 1.86
CA TYR A 30 -5.45 -8.05 1.33
C TYR A 30 -6.88 -8.58 1.35
N TYR A 31 -7.62 -8.35 2.44
CA TYR A 31 -9.05 -8.65 2.52
C TYR A 31 -9.83 -8.00 1.37
N PHE A 32 -9.63 -6.71 1.10
CA PHE A 32 -10.32 -6.06 -0.02
C PHE A 32 -9.97 -6.70 -1.35
N ASN A 33 -8.68 -6.97 -1.56
CA ASN A 33 -8.20 -7.38 -2.87
C ASN A 33 -8.52 -8.85 -3.19
N LEU A 34 -8.38 -9.74 -2.20
CA LEU A 34 -8.45 -11.19 -2.38
C LEU A 34 -9.81 -11.78 -1.98
N VAL A 35 -10.55 -11.10 -1.10
CA VAL A 35 -11.80 -11.63 -0.54
C VAL A 35 -12.99 -10.77 -0.96
N GLN A 36 -13.04 -9.51 -0.54
CA GLN A 36 -14.24 -8.69 -0.68
C GLN A 36 -14.58 -8.39 -2.14
N VAL A 37 -13.60 -7.94 -2.96
CA VAL A 37 -13.88 -7.59 -4.36
C VAL A 37 -14.34 -8.81 -5.17
N PRO A 38 -13.66 -9.98 -5.11
CA PRO A 38 -14.17 -11.20 -5.74
C PRO A 38 -15.55 -11.62 -5.24
N ALA A 39 -15.80 -11.58 -3.92
CA ALA A 39 -17.11 -11.92 -3.37
C ALA A 39 -18.21 -10.96 -3.87
N LEU A 40 -17.94 -9.65 -3.93
CA LEU A 40 -18.88 -8.66 -4.47
C LEU A 40 -19.22 -8.88 -5.94
N ALA A 41 -18.28 -9.42 -6.73
CA ALA A 41 -18.52 -9.78 -8.13
C ALA A 41 -19.38 -11.05 -8.26
N ALA A 42 -19.30 -11.97 -7.29
CA ALA A 42 -20.03 -13.23 -7.29
C ALA A 42 -21.53 -13.08 -6.95
N TYR A 43 -21.99 -11.93 -6.44
CA TYR A 43 -23.41 -11.69 -6.18
C TYR A 43 -24.31 -11.73 -7.44
N GLY A 44 -23.75 -11.59 -8.64
CA GLY A 44 -24.53 -11.61 -9.88
C GLY A 44 -25.70 -10.61 -9.86
N ASP A 45 -26.91 -11.13 -10.08
CA ASP A 45 -28.15 -10.36 -10.14
C ASP A 45 -28.71 -9.98 -8.75
N GLU A 46 -28.10 -10.45 -7.65
CA GLU A 46 -28.49 -10.10 -6.28
C GLU A 46 -27.99 -8.70 -5.86
N GLY A 47 -28.35 -7.68 -6.65
CA GLY A 47 -27.89 -6.30 -6.46
C GLY A 47 -28.19 -5.75 -5.06
N LYS A 48 -29.34 -6.08 -4.47
CA LYS A 48 -29.73 -5.63 -3.12
C LYS A 48 -28.79 -6.18 -2.04
N ALA A 49 -28.45 -7.47 -2.08
CA ALA A 49 -27.55 -8.10 -1.11
C ALA A 49 -26.13 -7.54 -1.23
N ARG A 50 -25.67 -7.30 -2.46
CA ARG A 50 -24.40 -6.61 -2.74
C ARG A 50 -24.37 -5.19 -2.13
N MET A 51 -25.44 -4.41 -2.29
CA MET A 51 -25.51 -3.05 -1.70
C MET A 51 -25.51 -3.09 -0.17
N ILE A 52 -26.24 -4.03 0.45
CA ILE A 52 -26.23 -4.20 1.92
C ILE A 52 -24.81 -4.51 2.41
N THR A 53 -24.08 -5.37 1.70
CA THR A 53 -22.69 -5.70 2.03
C THR A 53 -21.77 -4.48 1.94
N LEU A 54 -21.94 -3.63 0.92
CA LEU A 54 -21.21 -2.38 0.82
C LEU A 54 -21.51 -1.45 2.02
N ASP A 55 -22.77 -1.29 2.38
CA ASP A 55 -23.17 -0.40 3.48
C ASP A 55 -22.71 -0.91 4.86
N LYS A 56 -22.85 -2.21 5.13
CA LYS A 56 -22.58 -2.77 6.46
C LYS A 56 -21.14 -3.23 6.65
N VAL A 57 -20.56 -3.89 5.66
CA VAL A 57 -19.22 -4.48 5.78
C VAL A 57 -18.16 -3.54 5.23
N ALA A 58 -18.27 -3.16 3.96
CA ALA A 58 -17.23 -2.37 3.30
C ALA A 58 -17.03 -1.01 3.97
N ARG A 59 -18.12 -0.33 4.38
CA ARG A 59 -18.05 0.93 5.12
C ARG A 59 -17.18 0.85 6.40
N ARG A 60 -17.36 -0.20 7.20
CA ARG A 60 -16.61 -0.40 8.45
C ARG A 60 -15.16 -0.77 8.17
N ALA A 61 -14.93 -1.71 7.25
CA ALA A 61 -13.59 -2.08 6.83
C ALA A 61 -12.80 -0.87 6.29
N LEU A 62 -13.43 -0.02 5.47
CA LEU A 62 -12.81 1.19 4.93
C LEU A 62 -12.52 2.25 6.00
N TRP A 63 -13.27 2.29 7.10
CA TRP A 63 -12.95 3.17 8.22
C TRP A 63 -11.64 2.73 8.88
N TRP A 64 -11.54 1.45 9.26
CA TRP A 64 -10.33 0.89 9.88
C TRP A 64 -9.13 1.00 8.95
N PHE A 65 -9.31 0.68 7.67
CA PHE A 65 -8.25 0.74 6.66
C PHE A 65 -7.62 2.13 6.55
N ARG A 66 -8.44 3.19 6.55
CA ARG A 66 -7.97 4.58 6.42
C ARG A 66 -7.16 5.03 7.62
N TRP A 67 -7.66 4.75 8.82
CA TRP A 67 -7.01 5.18 10.05
C TRP A 67 -5.80 4.33 10.39
N ALA A 68 -5.83 3.02 10.09
CA ALA A 68 -4.65 2.16 10.19
C ALA A 68 -3.53 2.65 9.27
N ALA A 69 -3.84 3.13 8.06
CA ALA A 69 -2.84 3.72 7.17
C ALA A 69 -2.13 4.95 7.78
N ILE A 70 -2.90 5.87 8.37
CA ILE A 70 -2.33 7.07 9.02
C ILE A 70 -1.57 6.71 10.29
N ALA A 71 -2.10 5.79 11.10
CA ALA A 71 -1.42 5.33 12.31
C ALA A 71 -0.09 4.65 11.96
N THR A 72 -0.04 3.85 10.89
CA THR A 72 1.20 3.21 10.42
C THR A 72 2.21 4.26 9.95
N LEU A 73 1.80 5.24 9.13
CA LEU A 73 2.69 6.32 8.73
C LEU A 73 3.18 7.15 9.92
N GLY A 74 2.28 7.54 10.81
CA GLY A 74 2.60 8.37 11.97
C GLY A 74 3.61 7.67 12.87
N THR A 75 3.36 6.41 13.24
CA THR A 75 4.31 5.62 14.04
C THR A 75 5.64 5.41 13.31
N GLY A 76 5.62 5.17 11.99
CA GLY A 76 6.83 5.01 11.18
C GLY A 76 7.71 6.27 11.17
N LEU A 77 7.10 7.44 10.92
CA LEU A 77 7.80 8.72 10.95
C LEU A 77 8.32 9.05 12.35
N LEU A 78 7.55 8.76 13.40
CA LEU A 78 7.99 8.92 14.79
C LEU A 78 9.21 8.05 15.11
N ILE A 79 9.28 6.82 14.62
CA ILE A 79 10.50 5.98 14.77
C ILE A 79 11.71 6.71 14.16
N THR A 80 11.59 7.24 12.95
CA THR A 80 12.73 7.93 12.29
C THR A 80 13.13 9.24 12.97
N GLY A 81 12.20 9.89 13.69
CA GLY A 81 12.45 11.18 14.35
C GLY A 81 12.84 11.09 15.83
N ILE A 82 12.46 10.01 16.54
CA ILE A 82 12.73 9.83 17.98
C ILE A 82 13.96 8.95 18.21
N VAL A 83 14.21 7.99 17.33
CA VAL A 83 15.37 7.10 17.48
C VAL A 83 16.64 7.86 17.12
N GLU A 84 17.55 7.93 18.08
CA GLU A 84 18.80 8.68 17.92
C GLU A 84 19.63 8.11 16.75
N ASN A 85 20.15 9.01 15.91
CA ASN A 85 21.01 8.68 14.78
C ASN A 85 20.39 7.64 13.83
N TYR A 86 19.05 7.56 13.74
CA TYR A 86 18.34 6.53 12.96
C TYR A 86 18.92 6.34 11.54
N TRP A 87 19.21 7.44 10.85
CA TRP A 87 19.68 7.42 9.46
C TRP A 87 21.17 7.11 9.29
N SER A 88 21.98 7.31 10.34
CA SER A 88 23.44 7.11 10.30
C SER A 88 23.91 5.86 11.03
N ARG A 89 23.08 5.28 11.91
CA ARG A 89 23.49 4.17 12.80
C ARG A 89 23.65 2.80 12.14
N SER A 90 23.15 2.62 10.91
CA SER A 90 23.04 1.29 10.26
C SER A 90 23.65 1.22 8.85
N GLY A 91 24.41 2.23 8.43
CA GLY A 91 25.07 2.28 7.13
C GLY A 91 24.13 2.52 5.92
N ASP A 92 24.73 2.60 4.73
CA ASP A 92 24.02 2.99 3.51
C ASP A 92 23.02 1.94 3.03
N ALA A 93 23.36 0.64 3.13
CA ALA A 93 22.44 -0.44 2.77
C ALA A 93 21.11 -0.30 3.50
N HIS A 94 21.13 -0.06 4.82
CA HIS A 94 19.92 0.19 5.62
C HIS A 94 19.19 1.44 5.13
N LYS A 95 19.90 2.58 5.08
CA LYS A 95 19.35 3.91 4.78
C LYS A 95 18.57 3.96 3.47
N TYR A 96 19.13 3.40 2.39
CA TYR A 96 18.49 3.46 1.08
C TYR A 96 17.40 2.41 0.91
N THR A 97 17.58 1.20 1.46
CA THR A 97 16.57 0.14 1.36
C THR A 97 15.33 0.46 2.18
N ILE A 98 15.47 1.01 3.40
CA ILE A 98 14.31 1.47 4.18
C ILE A 98 13.59 2.62 3.49
N SER A 99 14.33 3.52 2.81
CA SER A 99 13.74 4.63 2.05
C SER A 99 12.83 4.13 0.92
N ILE A 100 13.18 3.03 0.24
CA ILE A 100 12.31 2.40 -0.77
C ILE A 100 11.00 1.93 -0.13
N GLY A 101 11.08 1.22 1.00
CA GLY A 101 9.91 0.77 1.77
C GLY A 101 9.03 1.94 2.20
N MET A 102 9.64 2.99 2.75
CA MET A 102 8.97 4.21 3.18
C MET A 102 8.27 4.94 2.04
N THR A 103 8.90 5.05 0.86
CA THR A 103 8.27 5.68 -0.32
C THR A 103 7.04 4.89 -0.77
N LEU A 104 7.15 3.56 -0.89
CA LEU A 104 6.03 2.70 -1.24
C LEU A 104 4.88 2.85 -0.24
N GLY A 105 5.16 2.75 1.06
CA GLY A 105 4.17 2.92 2.13
C GLY A 105 3.51 4.30 2.10
N THR A 106 4.29 5.37 1.90
CA THR A 106 3.77 6.74 1.80
C THR A 106 2.82 6.91 0.62
N LEU A 107 3.21 6.44 -0.57
CA LEU A 107 2.35 6.47 -1.75
C LEU A 107 1.09 5.62 -1.57
N MET A 108 1.21 4.47 -0.90
CA MET A 108 0.06 3.62 -0.59
C MET A 108 -0.94 4.35 0.32
N ALA A 109 -0.49 5.00 1.39
CA ALA A 109 -1.36 5.79 2.27
C ALA A 109 -1.97 6.99 1.55
N ALA A 110 -1.20 7.65 0.68
CA ALA A 110 -1.67 8.69 -0.22
C ALA A 110 -2.83 8.18 -1.11
N ASN A 111 -2.69 7.00 -1.72
CA ASN A 111 -3.76 6.37 -2.49
C ASN A 111 -5.00 6.10 -1.63
N VAL A 112 -4.84 5.64 -0.38
CA VAL A 112 -5.95 5.40 0.55
C VAL A 112 -6.81 6.65 0.75
N TRP A 113 -6.18 7.78 1.07
CA TRP A 113 -6.91 9.00 1.43
C TRP A 113 -7.29 9.87 0.24
N MET A 114 -6.40 10.01 -0.73
CA MET A 114 -6.59 10.94 -1.84
C MET A 114 -7.39 10.35 -3.00
N VAL A 115 -7.39 9.03 -3.17
CA VAL A 115 -8.06 8.36 -4.30
C VAL A 115 -9.15 7.41 -3.81
N ILE A 116 -8.79 6.37 -3.06
CA ILE A 116 -9.71 5.31 -2.66
C ILE A 116 -10.85 5.89 -1.85
N TRP A 117 -10.57 6.64 -0.77
CA TRP A 117 -11.63 7.17 0.08
C TRP A 117 -12.56 8.15 -0.65
N LYS A 118 -12.01 9.07 -1.44
CA LYS A 118 -12.83 10.06 -2.19
C LYS A 118 -13.85 9.36 -3.09
N ASN A 119 -13.42 8.33 -3.81
CA ASN A 119 -14.27 7.57 -4.72
C ASN A 119 -15.21 6.60 -3.97
N GLN A 120 -14.74 5.97 -2.89
CA GLN A 120 -15.57 5.07 -2.08
C GLN A 120 -16.72 5.80 -1.39
N LYS A 121 -16.59 7.09 -1.06
CA LYS A 121 -17.73 7.89 -0.58
C LYS A 121 -18.89 7.88 -1.56
N VAL A 122 -18.62 8.02 -2.86
CA VAL A 122 -19.64 7.98 -3.92
C VAL A 122 -20.28 6.59 -3.99
N VAL A 123 -19.46 5.52 -4.00
CA VAL A 123 -19.94 4.14 -4.05
C VAL A 123 -20.82 3.78 -2.83
N LEU A 124 -20.39 4.20 -1.63
CA LEU A 124 -21.13 3.93 -0.39
C LEU A 124 -22.41 4.78 -0.29
N ALA A 125 -22.40 6.02 -0.79
CA ALA A 125 -23.62 6.83 -0.85
C ALA A 125 -24.63 6.23 -1.83
N ASN A 126 -24.17 5.80 -3.02
CA ASN A 126 -25.00 5.09 -3.99
C ASN A 126 -25.63 3.83 -3.39
N ALA A 127 -24.85 3.03 -2.64
CA ALA A 127 -25.37 1.82 -2.01
C ALA A 127 -26.54 2.13 -1.05
N VAL A 128 -26.42 3.18 -0.23
CA VAL A 128 -27.50 3.62 0.67
C VAL A 128 -28.73 4.08 -0.10
N ASN A 129 -28.54 4.89 -1.14
CA ASN A 129 -29.63 5.43 -1.97
C ASN A 129 -30.42 4.30 -2.65
N VAL A 130 -29.71 3.35 -3.28
CA VAL A 130 -30.33 2.21 -3.97
C VAL A 130 -31.08 1.30 -2.98
N ILE A 131 -30.54 1.06 -1.78
CA ILE A 131 -31.26 0.32 -0.73
C ILE A 131 -32.55 1.04 -0.32
N GLY A 132 -32.53 2.38 -0.29
CA GLY A 132 -33.69 3.24 0.00
C GLY A 132 -34.70 3.38 -1.13
N GLY A 133 -34.50 2.69 -2.27
CA GLY A 133 -35.41 2.72 -3.42
C GLY A 133 -35.18 3.87 -4.41
N ALA A 134 -34.11 4.65 -4.24
CA ALA A 134 -33.74 5.68 -5.21
C ALA A 134 -33.01 5.07 -6.43
N ALA A 135 -33.00 5.82 -7.54
CA ALA A 135 -32.23 5.45 -8.73
C ALA A 135 -30.72 5.38 -8.44
N ALA A 136 -30.02 4.49 -9.15
CA ALA A 136 -28.57 4.36 -9.04
C ALA A 136 -27.85 5.61 -9.59
N ASP A 137 -26.80 6.03 -8.88
CA ASP A 137 -25.94 7.15 -9.29
C ASP A 137 -25.08 6.73 -10.50
N PRO A 138 -25.19 7.42 -11.66
CA PRO A 138 -24.41 7.11 -12.85
C PRO A 138 -22.90 7.25 -12.65
N ALA A 139 -22.44 8.06 -11.68
CA ALA A 139 -21.03 8.25 -11.37
C ALA A 139 -20.43 7.09 -10.53
N ALA A 140 -21.26 6.27 -9.89
CA ALA A 140 -20.81 5.26 -8.93
C ALA A 140 -19.89 4.20 -9.56
N ALA A 141 -20.18 3.76 -10.79
CA ALA A 141 -19.36 2.77 -11.49
C ALA A 141 -17.94 3.31 -11.79
N GLY A 142 -17.85 4.54 -12.30
CA GLY A 142 -16.57 5.20 -12.59
C GLY A 142 -15.76 5.47 -11.32
N ALA A 143 -16.41 5.87 -10.23
CA ALA A 143 -15.77 6.03 -8.93
C ALA A 143 -15.25 4.69 -8.40
N GLY A 144 -16.07 3.64 -8.44
CA GLY A 144 -15.68 2.28 -8.04
C GLY A 144 -14.46 1.77 -8.82
N ARG A 145 -14.41 2.04 -10.13
CA ARG A 145 -13.26 1.70 -10.98
C ARG A 145 -11.98 2.40 -10.53
N LYS A 146 -12.01 3.72 -10.31
CA LYS A 146 -10.83 4.48 -9.82
C LYS A 146 -10.36 4.00 -8.46
N ALA A 147 -11.28 3.71 -7.54
CA ALA A 147 -10.95 3.16 -6.23
C ALA A 147 -10.31 1.76 -6.33
N LEU A 148 -10.83 0.91 -7.23
CA LEU A 148 -10.30 -0.44 -7.44
C LEU A 148 -8.88 -0.41 -8.00
N LEU A 149 -8.61 0.39 -9.02
CA LEU A 149 -7.27 0.52 -9.62
C LEU A 149 -6.23 0.95 -8.57
N ALA A 150 -6.54 1.99 -7.79
CA ALA A 150 -5.66 2.44 -6.72
C ALA A 150 -5.49 1.38 -5.60
N SER A 151 -6.55 0.62 -5.27
CA SER A 151 -6.47 -0.47 -4.30
C SER A 151 -5.59 -1.62 -4.79
N ARG A 152 -5.66 -1.97 -6.09
CA ARG A 152 -4.80 -2.96 -6.73
C ARG A 152 -3.35 -2.50 -6.79
N GLN A 153 -3.10 -1.22 -7.06
CA GLN A 153 -1.76 -0.65 -7.00
C GLN A 153 -1.17 -0.74 -5.59
N ASN A 154 -1.95 -0.45 -4.56
CA ASN A 154 -1.49 -0.65 -3.18
C ASN A 154 -1.16 -2.12 -2.91
N PHE A 155 -1.98 -3.04 -3.41
CA PHE A 155 -1.71 -4.47 -3.28
C PHE A 155 -0.41 -4.87 -3.97
N ILE A 156 -0.16 -4.42 -5.21
CA ILE A 156 1.11 -4.61 -5.94
C ILE A 156 2.31 -4.08 -5.12
N PHE A 157 2.22 -2.84 -4.66
CA PHE A 157 3.30 -2.20 -3.88
C PHE A 157 3.55 -2.87 -2.54
N SER A 158 2.55 -3.50 -1.93
CA SER A 158 2.69 -4.10 -0.60
C SER A 158 3.77 -5.18 -0.52
N PHE A 159 4.03 -5.91 -1.61
CA PHE A 159 5.03 -7.00 -1.65
C PHE A 159 6.43 -6.43 -1.44
N SER A 160 6.85 -5.52 -2.31
CA SER A 160 8.13 -4.83 -2.18
C SER A 160 8.19 -3.98 -0.92
N MET A 161 7.10 -3.30 -0.56
CA MET A 161 7.04 -2.47 0.64
C MET A 161 7.37 -3.29 1.89
N LEU A 162 6.72 -4.43 2.10
CA LEU A 162 6.99 -5.31 3.24
C LEU A 162 8.44 -5.80 3.24
N TRP A 163 8.97 -6.22 2.09
CA TRP A 163 10.37 -6.65 1.96
C TRP A 163 11.34 -5.54 2.39
N PHE A 164 11.14 -4.33 1.88
CA PHE A 164 11.98 -3.17 2.16
C PHE A 164 11.69 -2.50 3.52
N MET A 165 10.64 -2.89 4.23
CA MET A 165 10.40 -2.50 5.63
C MET A 165 11.02 -3.49 6.63
N VAL A 166 11.10 -4.78 6.28
CA VAL A 166 11.68 -5.83 7.13
C VAL A 166 13.18 -5.97 6.89
N GLY A 167 13.60 -6.04 5.62
CA GLY A 167 14.97 -6.29 5.21
C GLY A 167 16.02 -5.36 5.85
N PRO A 168 15.79 -4.04 6.00
CA PRO A 168 16.81 -3.14 6.56
C PRO A 168 17.19 -3.47 8.00
N ALA A 169 16.30 -4.10 8.78
CA ALA A 169 16.58 -4.49 10.16
C ALA A 169 17.18 -5.90 10.29
N HIS A 170 17.01 -6.76 9.28
CA HIS A 170 17.25 -8.20 9.41
C HIS A 170 18.16 -8.82 8.34
N PHE A 171 18.39 -8.15 7.23
CA PHE A 171 19.07 -8.71 6.06
C PHE A 171 20.14 -7.76 5.52
N TYR A 172 19.75 -6.57 5.08
CA TYR A 172 20.63 -5.69 4.30
C TYR A 172 21.93 -5.27 5.00
N PRO A 173 21.95 -4.91 6.30
CA PRO A 173 23.20 -4.53 6.97
C PRO A 173 24.23 -5.67 7.04
N ALA A 174 23.76 -6.91 7.23
CA ALA A 174 24.63 -8.08 7.33
C ALA A 174 25.06 -8.59 5.95
N ALA A 175 24.16 -8.57 4.97
CA ALA A 175 24.43 -9.02 3.61
C ALA A 175 25.32 -8.04 2.83
N PHE A 176 25.21 -6.73 3.12
CA PHE A 176 25.88 -5.66 2.37
C PHE A 176 26.54 -4.62 3.29
N PRO A 177 27.49 -5.02 4.15
CA PRO A 177 28.10 -4.12 5.14
C PRO A 177 28.90 -2.98 4.50
N ASN A 178 29.37 -3.17 3.26
CA ASN A 178 30.24 -2.23 2.54
C ASN A 178 29.51 -1.49 1.41
N ALA A 179 28.17 -1.54 1.38
CA ALA A 179 27.39 -0.86 0.34
C ALA A 179 27.75 0.63 0.28
N THR A 180 28.06 1.12 -0.91
CA THR A 180 28.41 2.54 -1.10
C THR A 180 27.16 3.39 -1.32
N SER A 181 27.20 4.64 -0.85
CA SER A 181 26.15 5.63 -1.11
C SER A 181 25.81 5.78 -2.60
N SER A 182 26.81 5.66 -3.49
CA SER A 182 26.60 5.79 -4.94
C SER A 182 25.72 4.65 -5.49
N ASN A 183 26.10 3.39 -5.26
CA ASN A 183 25.33 2.26 -5.77
C ASN A 183 23.96 2.16 -5.10
N ALA A 184 23.89 2.44 -3.79
CA ALA A 184 22.64 2.42 -3.04
C ALA A 184 21.67 3.54 -3.51
N MET A 185 22.19 4.70 -3.92
CA MET A 185 21.40 5.73 -4.58
C MET A 185 20.89 5.27 -5.96
N THR A 186 21.73 4.59 -6.75
CA THR A 186 21.30 4.02 -8.03
C THR A 186 20.13 3.04 -7.85
N LEU A 187 20.19 2.18 -6.82
CA LEU A 187 19.08 1.29 -6.46
C LEU A 187 17.81 2.08 -6.14
N LEU A 188 17.91 3.12 -5.32
CA LEU A 188 16.78 3.97 -4.98
C LEU A 188 16.18 4.64 -6.23
N ILE A 189 17.00 5.17 -7.13
CA ILE A 189 16.53 5.79 -8.39
C ILE A 189 15.76 4.78 -9.25
N ILE A 190 16.31 3.57 -9.44
CA ILE A 190 15.62 2.50 -10.18
C ILE A 190 14.26 2.20 -9.54
N ALA A 191 14.23 2.06 -8.21
CA ALA A 191 12.99 1.81 -7.49
C ALA A 191 11.97 2.95 -7.70
N LEU A 192 12.39 4.21 -7.56
CA LEU A 192 11.52 5.37 -7.74
C LEU A 192 10.94 5.45 -9.16
N VAL A 193 11.72 5.14 -10.19
CA VAL A 193 11.25 5.13 -11.58
C VAL A 193 10.18 4.05 -11.79
N LEU A 194 10.43 2.82 -11.33
CA LEU A 194 9.45 1.72 -11.45
C LEU A 194 8.17 2.02 -10.68
N ILE A 195 8.30 2.54 -9.46
CA ILE A 195 7.19 2.98 -8.61
C ILE A 195 6.38 4.07 -9.33
N ALA A 196 7.05 5.09 -9.87
CA ALA A 196 6.37 6.19 -10.55
C ALA A 196 5.58 5.69 -11.76
N ILE A 197 6.17 4.85 -12.62
CA ILE A 197 5.51 4.28 -13.81
C ILE A 197 4.23 3.53 -13.44
N LEU A 198 4.30 2.65 -12.43
CA LEU A 198 3.13 1.90 -11.98
C LEU A 198 2.08 2.83 -11.36
N GLN A 199 2.50 3.77 -10.51
CA GLN A 199 1.61 4.70 -9.84
C GLN A 199 0.86 5.60 -10.84
N ILE A 200 1.53 6.19 -11.84
CA ILE A 200 0.87 7.03 -12.84
C ILE A 200 -0.09 6.22 -13.73
N ASN A 201 0.25 4.95 -14.01
CA ASN A 201 -0.60 4.04 -14.75
C ASN A 201 -1.89 3.74 -13.99
N ALA A 202 -1.80 3.35 -12.71
CA ALA A 202 -2.96 3.08 -11.86
C ALA A 202 -3.87 4.30 -11.65
N LEU A 203 -3.32 5.51 -11.70
CA LEU A 203 -4.08 6.77 -11.66
C LEU A 203 -4.78 7.10 -12.98
N GLY A 204 -4.57 6.30 -14.03
CA GLY A 204 -5.16 6.50 -15.35
C GLY A 204 -4.51 7.62 -16.16
N LEU A 205 -3.31 8.07 -15.77
CA LEU A 205 -2.57 9.10 -16.51
C LEU A 205 -1.94 8.56 -17.80
N LEU A 206 -1.88 7.22 -17.94
CA LEU A 206 -1.45 6.54 -19.15
C LEU A 206 -2.65 5.88 -19.82
N GLY A 207 -3.33 6.60 -20.72
CA GLY A 207 -4.44 6.04 -21.52
C GLY A 207 -5.80 5.92 -20.79
N GLY A 208 -5.97 6.55 -19.63
CA GLY A 208 -7.25 6.57 -18.90
C GLY A 208 -7.52 5.34 -18.04
N THR A 209 -8.73 5.26 -17.47
CA THR A 209 -9.15 4.20 -16.51
C THR A 209 -10.12 3.17 -17.10
N ALA A 210 -10.48 3.31 -18.38
CA ALA A 210 -11.39 2.42 -19.07
C ALA A 210 -10.79 1.01 -19.20
N ALA A 211 -11.64 -0.03 -19.12
CA ALA A 211 -11.21 -1.42 -19.26
C ALA A 211 -10.62 -1.77 -20.64
N THR A 212 -10.84 -0.91 -21.64
CA THR A 212 -10.23 -1.02 -22.98
C THR A 212 -8.74 -0.65 -22.99
N ASN A 213 -8.24 0.04 -21.95
CA ASN A 213 -6.85 0.39 -21.82
C ASN A 213 -6.00 -0.84 -21.43
N LYS A 214 -5.29 -1.42 -22.40
CA LYS A 214 -4.44 -2.61 -22.19
C LYS A 214 -3.32 -2.40 -21.18
N LEU A 215 -2.90 -1.16 -20.94
CA LEU A 215 -1.87 -0.83 -19.94
C LEU A 215 -2.34 -1.11 -18.50
N LEU A 216 -3.65 -1.28 -18.29
CA LEU A 216 -4.24 -1.59 -16.99
C LEU A 216 -4.25 -3.10 -16.66
N TRP A 217 -3.70 -3.96 -17.52
CA TRP A 217 -3.59 -5.40 -17.28
C TRP A 217 -3.15 -5.77 -15.85
N PRO A 218 -2.16 -5.08 -15.22
CA PRO A 218 -1.76 -5.36 -13.84
C PRO A 218 -2.90 -5.30 -12.81
N TYR A 219 -3.94 -4.50 -13.07
CA TYR A 219 -4.99 -4.19 -12.10
C TYR A 219 -6.31 -4.90 -12.39
N GLU A 220 -6.50 -5.45 -13.59
CA GLU A 220 -7.78 -6.03 -14.02
C GLU A 220 -8.22 -7.23 -13.18
N SER A 221 -7.27 -7.95 -12.57
CA SER A 221 -7.58 -9.03 -11.65
C SER A 221 -6.64 -9.03 -10.46
N HIS A 222 -7.07 -9.62 -9.34
CA HIS A 222 -6.22 -9.84 -8.18
C HIS A 222 -5.04 -10.78 -8.49
N LYS A 223 -5.21 -11.70 -9.46
CA LYS A 223 -4.14 -12.60 -9.93
C LYS A 223 -3.06 -11.82 -10.68
N ASN A 224 -3.45 -10.94 -11.61
CA ASN A 224 -2.51 -10.09 -12.35
C ASN A 224 -1.77 -9.13 -11.40
N ALA A 225 -2.49 -8.58 -10.42
CA ALA A 225 -1.89 -7.72 -9.40
C ALA A 225 -0.89 -8.47 -8.53
N MET A 226 -1.19 -9.72 -8.16
CA MET A 226 -0.26 -10.58 -7.43
C MET A 226 0.99 -10.92 -8.26
N ILE A 227 0.83 -11.27 -9.53
CA ILE A 227 1.95 -11.53 -10.45
C ILE A 227 2.82 -10.26 -10.57
N THR A 228 2.20 -9.12 -10.81
CA THR A 228 2.91 -7.84 -10.96
C THR A 228 3.63 -7.45 -9.68
N GLY A 229 3.00 -7.63 -8.51
CA GLY A 229 3.62 -7.40 -7.20
C GLY A 229 4.84 -8.29 -6.96
N GLY A 230 4.73 -9.59 -7.27
CA GLY A 230 5.85 -10.53 -7.19
C GLY A 230 6.98 -10.19 -8.15
N VAL A 231 6.68 -9.80 -9.39
CA VAL A 231 7.68 -9.38 -10.38
C VAL A 231 8.39 -8.10 -9.96
N LEU A 232 7.65 -7.09 -9.48
CA LEU A 232 8.25 -5.85 -8.97
C LEU A 232 9.18 -6.15 -7.79
N TRP A 233 8.75 -6.97 -6.84
CA TRP A 233 9.57 -7.39 -5.70
C TRP A 233 10.84 -8.09 -6.18
N LEU A 234 10.73 -9.07 -7.08
CA LEU A 234 11.85 -9.83 -7.60
C LEU A 234 12.87 -8.93 -8.31
N ILE A 235 12.41 -8.00 -9.16
CA ILE A 235 13.28 -7.04 -9.85
C ILE A 235 14.04 -6.18 -8.84
N LEU A 236 13.35 -5.63 -7.85
CA LEU A 236 13.98 -4.74 -6.86
C LEU A 236 14.94 -5.51 -5.93
N TRP A 237 14.61 -6.74 -5.57
CA TRP A 237 15.52 -7.59 -4.78
C TRP A 237 16.77 -7.96 -5.58
N ILE A 238 16.63 -8.42 -6.83
CA ILE A 238 17.80 -8.70 -7.70
C ILE A 238 18.65 -7.43 -7.91
N ALA A 239 18.02 -6.28 -8.15
CA ALA A 239 18.74 -5.02 -8.25
C ALA A 239 19.52 -4.70 -6.97
N SER A 240 18.94 -4.98 -5.79
CA SER A 240 19.63 -4.78 -4.51
C SER A 240 20.82 -5.73 -4.34
N GLU A 241 20.72 -6.99 -4.76
CA GLU A 241 21.81 -7.97 -4.73
C GLU A 241 22.97 -7.59 -5.65
N VAL A 242 22.68 -6.94 -6.78
CA VAL A 242 23.69 -6.54 -7.76
C VAL A 242 24.37 -5.23 -7.36
N LEU A 243 23.59 -4.26 -6.86
CA LEU A 243 24.09 -2.92 -6.60
C LEU A 243 24.71 -2.75 -5.20
N LEU A 244 24.22 -3.48 -4.19
CA LEU A 244 24.67 -3.26 -2.81
C LEU A 244 25.92 -4.07 -2.42
N LYS A 245 26.36 -5.03 -3.24
CA LYS A 245 27.65 -5.72 -3.08
C LYS A 245 28.81 -4.75 -3.24
#